data_AF-A0A1I5IS55-F1
#
_entry.id   AF-A0A1I5IS55-F1
#
_cell.length_a   1.000
_cell.length_b   1.000
_cell.length_c   1.000
_cell.angle_alpha   90.00
_cell.angle_beta   90.00
_cell.angle_gamma   90.00
#
_symmetry.space_group_name_H-M   'P 1'
#
loop_
_entity.id
_entity.type
_entity.pdbx_description
1 polymer ?
#
loop_
_entity_poly.entity_id
_entity_poly.type
_entity_poly.pdbx_seq_one_letter_code
_entity_poly.pdbx_strand_id
1 'polypeptide(L)'
;MQWHAQFAWLGDGVAADVLIEADGERITRLQAGVPSAPNAQRLPGLTVPGLANAHSHAFHRALRSRVQAHAGTFWTWREQMYTVADRLDPDSYRALAAAVFAEMALAGVSCVGEFHYLHHRPGGSPYGDPNAMGEALIAAAADAGIRITLLDACYLAGGIGRPLKGPQLRFGDGTAGNWVRRVESLHERTDKAGRLHARVGAAIHSVRAVPREQLRAVASWAREHRAPLHLHLSEQPAENQDCRDAYGMTPTRLLAEAGALGALTTAVHATHLTEEDIGLLGATMTGVCMCPTTERDLADGIGPARALADAGSPICLGTDQHAFIDLFEEARAVELDERLRTRVRGHWTAGELLAAATCDGHYALGWPEAGRLEPGAYADLVTVSLDSVRTAGAGPDHTAEAAVFAATAADVRHVVVSGRQIVHDGRHLLIDDVPGALTAAITAATAPDQDRPDQDRPGPA
;
A
#
# COMPACT_ATOMS: atom_id res chain seq x y z
N MET A 1 25.41 5.59 11.84
CA MET A 1 24.75 4.57 12.69
C MET A 1 25.26 3.19 12.32
N GLN A 2 25.27 2.23 13.24
CA GLN A 2 25.78 0.88 12.99
C GLN A 2 24.82 -0.15 13.59
N TRP A 3 24.49 -1.17 12.81
CA TRP A 3 23.72 -2.33 13.23
C TRP A 3 24.51 -3.61 12.94
N HIS A 4 24.30 -4.62 13.76
CA HIS A 4 24.83 -5.97 13.55
C HIS A 4 23.66 -6.95 13.52
N ALA A 5 23.34 -7.42 12.33
CA ALA A 5 22.28 -8.38 12.08
C ALA A 5 22.80 -9.80 12.27
N GLN A 6 22.06 -10.61 13.03
CA GLN A 6 22.36 -12.04 13.18
C GLN A 6 22.30 -12.74 11.83
N PHE A 7 21.22 -12.51 11.09
CA PHE A 7 21.08 -12.88 9.68
C PHE A 7 20.56 -11.67 8.89
N ALA A 8 20.96 -11.54 7.64
CA ALA A 8 20.38 -10.57 6.71
C ALA A 8 20.11 -11.19 5.35
N TRP A 9 18.95 -10.91 4.77
CA TRP A 9 18.64 -11.28 3.38
C TRP A 9 19.17 -10.20 2.43
N LEU A 10 20.09 -10.59 1.54
CA LEU A 10 20.84 -9.69 0.67
C LEU A 10 20.35 -9.71 -0.79
N GLY A 11 19.12 -10.20 -1.01
CA GLY A 11 18.48 -10.30 -2.33
C GLY A 11 18.57 -11.70 -2.93
N ASP A 12 19.77 -12.26 -3.05
CA ASP A 12 20.01 -13.59 -3.64
C ASP A 12 20.24 -14.70 -2.60
N GLY A 13 20.37 -14.33 -1.32
CA GLY A 13 20.59 -15.28 -0.24
C GLY A 13 20.58 -14.64 1.14
N VAL A 14 20.76 -15.48 2.16
CA VAL A 14 20.90 -15.03 3.55
C VAL A 14 22.36 -15.13 3.98
N ALA A 15 22.86 -14.07 4.58
CA ALA A 15 24.19 -14.01 5.18
C ALA A 15 24.09 -13.90 6.71
N ALA A 16 25.04 -14.52 7.42
CA ALA A 16 25.15 -14.42 8.87
C ALA A 16 26.14 -13.31 9.29
N ASP A 17 25.96 -12.79 10.51
CA ASP A 17 26.85 -11.83 11.17
C ASP A 17 27.19 -10.62 10.29
N VAL A 18 26.14 -9.88 9.93
CA VAL A 18 26.23 -8.77 8.97
C VAL A 18 26.31 -7.43 9.68
N LEU A 19 27.42 -6.73 9.49
CA LEU A 19 27.57 -5.33 9.85
C LEU A 19 26.94 -4.43 8.78
N ILE A 20 26.03 -3.57 9.21
CA ILE A 20 25.36 -2.56 8.39
C ILE A 20 25.73 -1.19 8.95
N GLU A 21 26.38 -0.36 8.15
CA GLU A 21 26.73 1.01 8.52
C GLU A 21 25.98 1.99 7.62
N ALA A 22 25.43 3.03 8.23
CA ALA A 22 24.75 4.11 7.52
C ALA A 22 25.27 5.48 7.95
N ASP A 23 25.30 6.41 7.00
CA ASP A 23 25.50 7.84 7.25
C ASP A 23 24.22 8.58 6.87
N GLY A 24 23.63 9.29 7.83
CA GLY A 24 22.27 9.81 7.72
C GLY A 24 21.27 8.71 7.34
N GLU A 25 20.63 8.89 6.19
CA GLU A 25 19.54 8.03 5.71
C GLU A 25 20.02 6.84 4.87
N ARG A 26 21.31 6.76 4.50
CA ARG A 26 21.80 5.80 3.50
C ARG A 26 22.83 4.85 4.06
N ILE A 27 22.75 3.60 3.61
CA ILE A 27 23.75 2.57 3.88
C ILE A 27 25.05 2.97 3.17
N THR A 28 26.16 3.01 3.91
CA THR A 28 27.49 3.31 3.37
C THR A 28 28.36 2.07 3.28
N ARG A 29 28.08 1.06 4.12
CA ARG A 29 28.85 -0.18 4.16
C ARG A 29 27.99 -1.35 4.62
N LEU A 30 28.18 -2.49 3.96
CA LEU A 30 27.58 -3.77 4.29
C LEU A 30 28.68 -4.84 4.28
N GLN A 31 28.83 -5.60 5.36
CA GLN A 31 29.85 -6.65 5.44
C GLN A 31 29.34 -7.86 6.22
N ALA A 32 29.30 -9.03 5.58
CA ALA A 32 28.91 -10.29 6.19
C ALA A 32 30.09 -11.02 6.88
N GLY A 33 29.78 -11.94 7.79
CA GLY A 33 30.75 -12.82 8.44
C GLY A 33 31.74 -12.09 9.35
N VAL A 34 31.34 -10.95 9.91
CA VAL A 34 32.21 -10.15 10.79
C VAL A 34 31.70 -10.13 12.23
N PRO A 35 32.60 -10.16 13.23
CA PRO A 35 32.20 -10.00 14.62
C PRO A 35 31.43 -8.70 14.85
N SER A 36 30.50 -8.74 15.80
CA SER A 36 29.73 -7.57 16.21
C SER A 36 30.67 -6.47 16.71
N ALA A 37 30.58 -5.27 16.09
CA ALA A 37 31.33 -4.11 16.55
C ALA A 37 30.80 -3.65 17.93
N PRO A 38 31.67 -3.17 18.85
CA PRO A 38 31.27 -2.85 20.24
C PRO A 38 30.08 -1.91 20.39
N ASN A 39 29.87 -1.01 19.42
CA ASN A 39 28.81 0.01 19.46
C ASN A 39 27.67 -0.26 18.46
N ALA A 40 27.71 -1.39 17.74
CA ALA A 40 26.65 -1.73 16.79
C ALA A 40 25.41 -2.22 17.54
N GLN A 41 24.25 -1.67 17.20
CA GLN A 41 22.98 -2.16 17.71
C GLN A 41 22.72 -3.58 17.19
N ARG A 42 22.47 -4.53 18.09
CA ARG A 42 22.17 -5.91 17.70
C ARG A 42 20.76 -6.01 17.14
N LEU A 43 20.63 -6.74 16.02
CA LEU A 43 19.36 -7.09 15.40
C LEU A 43 19.24 -8.63 15.40
N PRO A 44 18.65 -9.23 16.45
CA PRO A 44 18.48 -10.67 16.57
C PRO A 44 17.38 -11.19 15.64
N GLY A 45 17.63 -12.27 14.92
CA GLY A 45 16.73 -12.83 13.90
C GLY A 45 17.17 -12.53 12.46
N LEU A 46 16.22 -12.52 11.54
CA LEU A 46 16.45 -12.18 10.12
C LEU A 46 16.15 -10.71 9.88
N THR A 47 17.15 -9.97 9.39
CA THR A 47 16.96 -8.61 8.90
C THR A 47 16.71 -8.63 7.39
N VAL A 48 15.58 -8.08 6.97
CA VAL A 48 15.21 -7.85 5.57
C VAL A 48 15.19 -6.34 5.30
N PRO A 49 15.26 -5.90 4.03
CA PRO A 49 14.96 -4.51 3.72
C PRO A 49 13.57 -4.12 4.22
N GLY A 50 13.36 -2.82 4.46
CA GLY A 50 12.04 -2.29 4.80
C GLY A 50 10.93 -2.78 3.85
N LEU A 51 9.78 -3.16 4.39
CA LEU A 51 8.68 -3.68 3.59
C LEU A 51 7.90 -2.52 2.94
N ALA A 52 7.48 -2.68 1.69
CA ALA A 52 6.61 -1.73 0.99
C ALA A 52 5.19 -2.29 0.90
N ASN A 53 4.25 -1.57 1.48
CA ASN A 53 2.83 -1.82 1.29
C ASN A 53 2.36 -1.04 0.06
N ALA A 54 2.34 -1.66 -1.11
CA ALA A 54 2.17 -0.97 -2.38
C ALA A 54 0.75 -0.45 -2.62
N HIS A 55 -0.24 -0.91 -1.84
CA HIS A 55 -1.63 -0.47 -1.96
C HIS A 55 -2.34 -0.42 -0.60
N SER A 56 -2.99 0.72 -0.33
CA SER A 56 -3.62 1.05 0.95
C SER A 56 -4.80 2.01 0.76
N HIS A 57 -5.84 1.80 1.56
CA HIS A 57 -6.90 2.76 1.78
C HIS A 57 -7.04 3.00 3.30
N ALA A 58 -6.28 3.94 3.87
CA ALA A 58 -6.12 4.05 5.33
C ALA A 58 -7.45 4.12 6.10
N PHE A 59 -8.48 4.79 5.55
CA PHE A 59 -9.77 4.90 6.23
C PHE A 59 -10.59 3.61 6.25
N HIS A 60 -10.30 2.63 5.38
CA HIS A 60 -10.95 1.32 5.37
C HIS A 60 -10.60 0.51 6.60
N ARG A 61 -9.48 0.82 7.27
CA ARG A 61 -9.10 0.19 8.53
C ARG A 61 -10.19 0.32 9.61
N ALA A 62 -11.04 1.34 9.54
CA ALA A 62 -12.20 1.52 10.41
C ALA A 62 -13.32 0.48 10.16
N LEU A 63 -13.34 -0.19 9.01
CA LEU A 63 -14.33 -1.20 8.62
C LEU A 63 -13.97 -2.60 9.14
N ARG A 64 -12.69 -2.85 9.43
CA ARG A 64 -12.20 -4.14 9.94
C ARG A 64 -13.08 -4.62 11.10
N SER A 65 -13.49 -5.89 11.03
CA SER A 65 -14.38 -6.60 11.97
C SER A 65 -15.84 -6.14 12.01
N ARG A 66 -16.22 -5.05 11.32
CA ARG A 66 -17.63 -4.60 11.20
C ARG A 66 -18.31 -5.23 9.99
N VAL A 67 -17.59 -5.30 8.87
CA VAL A 67 -18.10 -5.85 7.61
C VAL A 67 -18.21 -7.38 7.63
N GLN A 68 -17.51 -8.06 8.54
CA GLN A 68 -17.59 -9.51 8.79
C GLN A 68 -18.70 -9.92 9.78
N ALA A 69 -19.41 -8.96 10.39
CA ALA A 69 -20.43 -9.27 11.41
C ALA A 69 -21.69 -9.91 10.81
N HIS A 70 -21.95 -9.68 9.53
CA HIS A 70 -23.14 -10.13 8.82
C HIS A 70 -22.78 -10.63 7.41
N ALA A 71 -23.56 -11.56 6.87
CA ALA A 71 -23.41 -11.97 5.47
C ALA A 71 -23.68 -10.79 4.54
N GLY A 72 -22.93 -10.68 3.45
CA GLY A 72 -23.02 -9.54 2.54
C GLY A 72 -22.34 -9.78 1.20
N THR A 73 -22.24 -8.71 0.42
CA THR A 73 -21.50 -8.65 -0.84
C THR A 73 -20.55 -7.45 -0.79
N PHE A 74 -19.65 -7.31 -1.78
CA PHE A 74 -18.87 -6.08 -2.01
C PHE A 74 -19.73 -4.81 -1.89
N TRP A 75 -20.99 -4.85 -2.36
CA TRP A 75 -21.88 -3.69 -2.34
C TRP A 75 -22.36 -3.29 -0.94
N THR A 76 -22.64 -4.25 -0.05
CA THR A 76 -23.06 -3.96 1.34
C THR A 76 -21.87 -3.49 2.19
N TRP A 77 -20.67 -4.02 1.93
CA TRP A 77 -19.42 -3.50 2.48
C TRP A 77 -19.23 -2.01 2.10
N ARG A 78 -19.50 -1.67 0.84
CA ARG A 78 -19.33 -0.31 0.30
C ARG A 78 -20.24 0.73 0.98
N GLU A 79 -21.43 0.35 1.43
CA GLU A 79 -22.33 1.24 2.19
C GLU A 79 -21.74 1.64 3.56
N GLN A 80 -21.10 0.69 4.26
CA GLN A 80 -20.40 0.99 5.51
C GLN A 80 -19.18 1.88 5.27
N MET A 81 -18.42 1.61 4.20
CA MET A 81 -17.30 2.44 3.75
C MET A 81 -17.74 3.89 3.52
N TYR A 82 -18.87 4.09 2.83
CA TYR A 82 -19.46 5.40 2.58
C TYR A 82 -19.84 6.15 3.85
N THR A 83 -20.28 5.45 4.90
CA THR A 83 -20.58 6.08 6.20
C THR A 83 -19.33 6.66 6.85
N VAL A 84 -18.21 5.93 6.81
CA VAL A 84 -16.92 6.43 7.32
C VAL A 84 -16.42 7.59 6.48
N ALA A 85 -16.44 7.42 5.14
CA ALA A 85 -15.96 8.43 4.20
C ALA A 85 -16.68 9.76 4.36
N ASP A 86 -17.99 9.76 4.67
CA ASP A 86 -18.78 10.98 4.83
C ASP A 86 -18.46 11.75 6.12
N ARG A 87 -17.84 11.09 7.11
CA ARG A 87 -17.60 11.67 8.45
C ARG A 87 -16.23 12.23 8.68
N LEU A 88 -15.26 11.84 7.86
CA LEU A 88 -13.88 12.29 7.99
C LEU A 88 -13.70 13.71 7.45
N ASP A 89 -12.90 14.48 8.18
CA ASP A 89 -12.32 15.77 7.81
C ASP A 89 -10.78 15.67 7.87
N PRO A 90 -10.01 16.72 7.51
CA PRO A 90 -8.55 16.62 7.49
C PRO A 90 -7.92 16.24 8.83
N ASP A 91 -8.44 16.75 9.95
CA ASP A 91 -7.86 16.51 11.27
C ASP A 91 -8.15 15.08 11.76
N SER A 92 -9.41 14.64 11.64
CA SER A 92 -9.81 13.27 11.98
C SER A 92 -9.19 12.24 11.05
N TYR A 93 -8.97 12.56 9.78
CA TYR A 93 -8.30 11.66 8.85
C TYR A 93 -6.81 11.54 9.16
N ARG A 94 -6.12 12.64 9.50
CA ARG A 94 -4.73 12.58 9.97
C ARG A 94 -4.61 11.69 11.21
N ALA A 95 -5.48 11.88 12.20
CA ALA A 95 -5.47 11.09 13.43
C ALA A 95 -5.68 9.59 13.16
N LEU A 96 -6.67 9.25 12.32
CA LEU A 96 -6.91 7.87 11.91
C LEU A 96 -5.70 7.30 11.16
N ALA A 97 -5.25 7.97 10.10
CA ALA A 97 -4.17 7.50 9.26
C ALA A 97 -2.85 7.37 10.03
N ALA A 98 -2.53 8.26 10.96
CA ALA A 98 -1.32 8.15 11.78
C ALA A 98 -1.34 6.87 12.64
N ALA A 99 -2.51 6.53 13.21
CA ALA A 99 -2.67 5.30 13.96
C ALA A 99 -2.59 4.04 13.05
N VAL A 100 -3.17 4.09 11.84
CA VAL A 100 -3.06 3.01 10.85
C VAL A 100 -1.62 2.81 10.40
N PHE A 101 -0.91 3.89 10.06
CA PHE A 101 0.48 3.83 9.62
C PHE A 101 1.42 3.39 10.74
N ALA A 102 1.10 3.66 12.01
CA ALA A 102 1.85 3.08 13.13
C ALA A 102 1.58 1.58 13.31
N GLU A 103 0.37 1.08 13.03
CA GLU A 103 0.11 -0.37 12.91
C GLU A 103 0.94 -0.98 11.77
N MET A 104 1.01 -0.32 10.61
CA MET A 104 1.86 -0.74 9.49
C MET A 104 3.35 -0.78 9.88
N ALA A 105 3.84 0.23 10.58
CA ALA A 105 5.21 0.25 11.09
C ALA A 105 5.48 -0.91 12.06
N LEU A 106 4.55 -1.22 12.97
CA LEU A 106 4.64 -2.40 13.84
C LEU A 106 4.68 -3.72 13.05
N ALA A 107 4.06 -3.76 11.87
CA ALA A 107 4.08 -4.89 10.95
C ALA A 107 5.28 -4.92 9.98
N GLY A 108 6.25 -4.01 10.13
CA GLY A 108 7.46 -3.97 9.29
C GLY A 108 7.38 -3.09 8.05
N VAL A 109 6.28 -2.38 7.82
CA VAL A 109 6.14 -1.49 6.68
C VAL A 109 6.95 -0.21 6.90
N SER A 110 7.86 0.08 5.96
CA SER A 110 8.63 1.33 5.93
C SER A 110 8.11 2.34 4.91
N CYS A 111 7.31 1.89 3.94
CA CYS A 111 6.74 2.72 2.88
C CYS A 111 5.34 2.26 2.51
N VAL A 112 4.39 3.20 2.37
CA VAL A 112 3.00 2.92 1.95
C VAL A 112 2.64 3.65 0.66
N GLY A 113 1.98 2.94 -0.26
CA GLY A 113 1.23 3.51 -1.37
C GLY A 113 -0.19 3.79 -0.94
N GLU A 114 -0.45 5.01 -0.46
CA GLU A 114 -1.80 5.41 -0.04
C GLU A 114 -2.59 5.83 -1.28
N PHE A 115 -3.51 4.97 -1.70
CA PHE A 115 -4.40 5.20 -2.83
C PHE A 115 -5.57 6.07 -2.39
N HIS A 116 -5.40 7.38 -2.55
CA HIS A 116 -6.22 8.40 -1.93
C HIS A 116 -7.29 8.93 -2.88
N TYR A 117 -8.57 8.71 -2.55
CA TYR A 117 -9.72 9.23 -3.31
C TYR A 117 -10.73 10.03 -2.47
N LEU A 118 -10.39 10.44 -1.24
CA LEU A 118 -11.29 11.21 -0.38
C LEU A 118 -10.85 12.68 -0.30
N HIS A 119 -11.21 13.48 -1.31
CA HIS A 119 -10.61 14.79 -1.54
C HIS A 119 -11.37 15.96 -0.91
N HIS A 120 -12.71 15.89 -0.93
CA HIS A 120 -13.56 17.06 -0.68
C HIS A 120 -14.37 16.94 0.61
N ARG A 121 -15.04 18.04 0.99
CA ARG A 121 -15.96 18.10 2.15
C ARG A 121 -17.17 17.18 1.94
N PRO A 122 -17.91 16.82 3.01
CA PRO A 122 -19.24 16.25 2.86
C PRO A 122 -20.07 17.04 1.84
N GLY A 123 -20.73 16.33 0.92
CA GLY A 123 -21.46 16.94 -0.21
C GLY A 123 -20.61 17.35 -1.43
N GLY A 124 -19.28 17.21 -1.38
CA GLY A 124 -18.39 17.30 -2.54
C GLY A 124 -17.78 18.68 -2.84
N SER A 125 -18.02 19.70 -2.01
CA SER A 125 -17.37 21.00 -2.19
C SER A 125 -15.88 20.95 -1.79
N PRO A 126 -14.95 21.56 -2.54
CA PRO A 126 -13.53 21.61 -2.17
C PRO A 126 -13.30 22.26 -0.82
N TYR A 127 -12.21 21.89 -0.13
CA TYR A 127 -11.71 22.59 1.05
C TYR A 127 -11.09 23.95 0.68
N GLY A 128 -10.75 24.78 1.68
CA GLY A 128 -10.03 26.04 1.44
C GLY A 128 -8.68 25.81 0.76
N ASP A 129 -7.92 24.83 1.25
CA ASP A 129 -6.88 24.16 0.49
C ASP A 129 -7.51 22.93 -0.20
N PRO A 130 -7.56 22.84 -1.54
CA PRO A 130 -8.18 21.70 -2.23
C PRO A 130 -7.50 20.36 -1.94
N ASN A 131 -6.26 20.35 -1.44
CA ASN A 131 -5.50 19.15 -1.09
C ASN A 131 -5.42 18.89 0.42
N ALA A 132 -6.28 19.51 1.24
CA ALA A 132 -6.23 19.37 2.71
C ALA A 132 -6.25 17.91 3.20
N MET A 133 -7.01 17.03 2.54
CA MET A 133 -7.07 15.60 2.90
C MET A 133 -5.79 14.84 2.51
N GLY A 134 -5.18 15.15 1.36
CA GLY A 134 -3.89 14.58 0.96
C GLY A 134 -2.74 15.05 1.85
N GLU A 135 -2.72 16.33 2.23
CA GLU A 135 -1.74 16.88 3.19
C GLU A 135 -1.88 16.22 4.58
N ALA A 136 -3.11 15.93 5.02
CA ALA A 136 -3.36 15.21 6.27
C ALA A 136 -2.72 13.80 6.26
N LEU A 137 -2.82 13.07 5.14
CA LEU A 137 -2.19 11.76 4.97
C LEU A 137 -0.67 11.83 4.93
N ILE A 138 -0.10 12.82 4.23
CA ILE A 138 1.35 13.02 4.21
C ILE A 138 1.86 13.33 5.63
N ALA A 139 1.16 14.20 6.36
CA ALA A 139 1.50 14.51 7.75
C ALA A 139 1.37 13.29 8.67
N ALA A 140 0.32 12.47 8.49
CA ALA A 140 0.13 11.24 9.24
C ALA A 140 1.28 10.22 9.04
N ALA A 141 1.79 10.10 7.81
CA ALA A 141 2.94 9.23 7.53
C ALA A 141 4.20 9.72 8.26
N ALA A 142 4.42 11.05 8.30
CA ALA A 142 5.51 11.65 9.07
C ALA A 142 5.38 11.40 10.58
N ASP A 143 4.16 11.50 11.13
CA ASP A 143 3.86 11.25 12.54
C ASP A 143 4.15 9.79 12.93
N ALA A 144 3.75 8.83 12.08
CA ALA A 144 4.06 7.41 12.25
C ALA A 144 5.53 7.07 11.92
N GLY A 145 6.22 7.95 11.19
CA GLY A 145 7.62 7.80 10.84
C GLY A 145 7.91 6.87 9.67
N ILE A 146 6.92 6.59 8.83
CA ILE A 146 7.08 5.83 7.59
C ILE A 146 7.14 6.78 6.38
N ARG A 147 7.56 6.24 5.23
CA ARG A 147 7.44 6.95 3.94
C ARG A 147 6.07 6.74 3.32
N ILE A 148 5.67 7.68 2.47
CA ILE A 148 4.42 7.64 1.72
C ILE A 148 4.65 7.99 0.26
N THR A 149 4.07 7.18 -0.63
CA THR A 149 3.72 7.62 -1.97
C THR A 149 2.22 7.85 -1.97
N LEU A 150 1.79 9.10 -1.94
CA LEU A 150 0.38 9.45 -2.02
C LEU A 150 -0.05 9.33 -3.49
N LEU A 151 -0.79 8.27 -3.79
CA LEU A 151 -1.34 7.99 -5.12
C LEU A 151 -2.67 8.73 -5.22
N ASP A 152 -2.65 9.96 -5.74
CA ASP A 152 -3.84 10.80 -5.82
C ASP A 152 -4.77 10.28 -6.92
N ALA A 153 -5.92 9.75 -6.53
CA ALA A 153 -6.82 9.06 -7.43
C ALA A 153 -7.80 10.01 -8.12
N CYS A 154 -7.83 9.93 -9.44
CA CYS A 154 -8.88 10.49 -10.27
C CYS A 154 -10.13 9.60 -10.20
N TYR A 155 -11.26 10.18 -9.77
CA TYR A 155 -12.57 9.52 -9.65
C TYR A 155 -13.66 10.46 -10.16
N LEU A 156 -14.29 10.18 -11.28
CA LEU A 156 -15.19 11.14 -11.96
C LEU A 156 -16.62 10.61 -12.18
N ALA A 157 -16.85 9.31 -12.03
CA ALA A 157 -18.13 8.66 -12.29
C ALA A 157 -18.45 7.58 -11.24
N GLY A 158 -19.73 7.39 -10.93
CA GLY A 158 -20.19 6.34 -10.00
C GLY A 158 -20.26 4.93 -10.63
N GLY A 159 -19.81 4.82 -11.88
CA GLY A 159 -19.90 3.67 -12.77
C GLY A 159 -19.92 4.15 -14.22
N ILE A 160 -19.75 3.24 -15.19
CA ILE A 160 -19.75 3.60 -16.61
C ILE A 160 -21.09 4.27 -16.98
N GLY A 161 -21.04 5.51 -17.45
CA GLY A 161 -22.21 6.31 -17.80
C GLY A 161 -23.08 6.76 -16.61
N ARG A 162 -22.60 6.63 -15.36
CA ARG A 162 -23.37 6.96 -14.14
C ARG A 162 -22.73 8.14 -13.39
N PRO A 163 -23.51 9.17 -13.02
CA PRO A 163 -22.96 10.29 -12.25
C PRO A 163 -22.63 9.86 -10.82
N LEU A 164 -21.73 10.61 -10.18
CA LEU A 164 -21.44 10.49 -8.75
C LEU A 164 -22.68 10.78 -7.91
N LYS A 165 -22.84 10.04 -6.80
CA LYS A 165 -23.94 10.25 -5.85
C LYS A 165 -23.49 10.05 -4.41
N GLY A 166 -24.16 10.75 -3.49
CA GLY A 166 -23.90 10.61 -2.05
C GLY A 166 -22.43 10.86 -1.71
N PRO A 167 -21.79 10.00 -0.89
CA PRO A 167 -20.39 10.17 -0.51
C PRO A 167 -19.39 10.16 -1.68
N GLN A 168 -19.76 9.61 -2.85
CA GLN A 168 -18.90 9.66 -4.04
C GLN A 168 -18.65 11.09 -4.54
N LEU A 169 -19.53 12.04 -4.21
CA LEU A 169 -19.32 13.46 -4.51
C LEU A 169 -18.04 13.99 -3.86
N ARG A 170 -17.59 13.37 -2.77
CA ARG A 170 -16.34 13.74 -2.09
C ARG A 170 -15.09 13.31 -2.85
N PHE A 171 -15.22 12.41 -3.83
CA PHE A 171 -14.09 11.79 -4.52
C PHE A 171 -13.72 12.48 -5.82
N GLY A 172 -14.63 13.29 -6.39
CA GLY A 172 -14.49 13.74 -7.76
C GLY A 172 -14.26 15.22 -7.94
N ASP A 173 -13.22 15.53 -8.71
CA ASP A 173 -12.91 16.88 -9.18
C ASP A 173 -13.81 17.33 -10.35
N GLY A 174 -14.79 16.52 -10.75
CA GLY A 174 -15.72 16.76 -11.86
C GLY A 174 -15.12 16.52 -13.25
N THR A 175 -13.85 16.87 -13.48
CA THR A 175 -13.10 16.51 -14.70
C THR A 175 -11.65 16.16 -14.37
N ALA A 176 -11.01 15.36 -15.23
CA ALA A 176 -9.59 15.06 -15.15
C ALA A 176 -8.73 16.32 -15.28
N GLY A 177 -9.18 17.34 -16.02
CA GLY A 177 -8.48 18.63 -16.07
C GLY A 177 -8.48 19.37 -14.72
N ASN A 178 -9.55 19.24 -13.93
CA ASN A 178 -9.60 19.79 -12.57
C ASN A 178 -8.71 18.96 -11.62
N TRP A 179 -8.77 17.63 -11.74
CA TRP A 179 -7.87 16.72 -11.02
C TRP A 179 -6.40 17.03 -11.30
N VAL A 180 -6.00 17.19 -12.58
CA VAL A 180 -4.64 17.57 -12.99
C VAL A 180 -4.19 18.85 -12.27
N ARG A 181 -5.02 19.91 -12.24
CA ARG A 181 -4.63 21.15 -11.55
C ARG A 181 -4.46 20.96 -10.04
N ARG A 182 -5.27 20.11 -9.43
CA ARG A 182 -5.19 19.84 -7.99
C ARG A 182 -3.95 19.01 -7.65
N VAL A 183 -3.71 17.90 -8.36
CA VAL A 183 -2.55 17.03 -8.12
C VAL A 183 -1.23 17.73 -8.48
N GLU A 184 -1.19 18.55 -9.53
CA GLU A 184 -0.02 19.36 -9.90
C GLU A 184 0.40 20.26 -8.73
N SER A 185 -0.56 20.95 -8.13
CA SER A 185 -0.28 21.80 -6.96
C SER A 185 0.22 21.00 -5.76
N LEU A 186 -0.24 19.76 -5.55
CA LEU A 186 0.23 18.92 -4.45
C LEU A 186 1.65 18.40 -4.71
N HIS A 187 1.90 17.95 -5.94
CA HIS A 187 3.20 17.48 -6.40
C HIS A 187 4.26 18.56 -6.26
N GLU A 188 4.02 19.76 -6.80
CA GLU A 188 4.96 20.88 -6.68
C GLU A 188 5.26 21.26 -5.22
N ARG A 189 4.24 21.28 -4.34
CA ARG A 189 4.43 21.61 -2.93
C ARG A 189 5.24 20.56 -2.20
N THR A 190 5.01 19.27 -2.50
CA THR A 190 5.74 18.16 -1.90
C THR A 190 7.22 18.20 -2.28
N ASP A 191 7.51 18.44 -3.56
CA ASP A 191 8.87 18.55 -4.08
C ASP A 191 9.59 19.80 -3.54
N LYS A 192 8.96 20.98 -3.61
CA LYS A 192 9.54 22.25 -3.14
C LYS A 192 9.80 22.26 -1.63
N ALA A 193 8.98 21.55 -0.85
CA ALA A 193 9.15 21.45 0.59
C ALA A 193 10.30 20.50 1.00
N GLY A 194 10.94 19.79 0.05
CA GLY A 194 12.04 18.88 0.34
C GLY A 194 11.62 17.74 1.28
N ARG A 195 10.36 17.30 1.22
CA ARG A 195 9.82 16.26 2.10
C ARG A 195 10.36 14.90 1.68
N LEU A 196 11.54 14.53 2.19
CA LEU A 196 12.23 13.29 1.84
C LEU A 196 11.42 12.00 2.12
N HIS A 197 10.39 12.08 2.97
CA HIS A 197 9.53 10.95 3.30
C HIS A 197 8.31 10.80 2.37
N ALA A 198 8.04 11.75 1.48
CA ALA A 198 6.80 11.81 0.71
C ALA A 198 7.06 11.95 -0.80
N ARG A 199 6.26 11.23 -1.58
CA ARG A 199 6.14 11.42 -3.04
C ARG A 199 4.67 11.48 -3.43
N VAL A 200 4.39 12.14 -4.54
CA VAL A 200 3.06 12.19 -5.14
C VAL A 200 3.08 11.38 -6.43
N GLY A 201 2.20 10.39 -6.50
CA GLY A 201 1.90 9.63 -7.72
C GLY A 201 0.48 9.89 -8.17
N ALA A 202 0.12 9.30 -9.32
CA ALA A 202 -1.23 9.37 -9.85
C ALA A 202 -1.95 8.03 -9.64
N ALA A 203 -3.27 8.09 -9.54
CA ALA A 203 -4.10 6.92 -9.64
C ALA A 203 -5.28 7.13 -10.59
N ILE A 204 -5.56 6.13 -11.43
CA ILE A 204 -6.86 5.98 -12.08
C ILE A 204 -7.67 5.08 -11.15
N HIS A 205 -8.73 5.58 -10.51
CA HIS A 205 -9.49 4.72 -9.58
C HIS A 205 -9.89 3.41 -10.25
N SER A 206 -10.62 3.47 -11.37
CA SER A 206 -10.82 2.33 -12.26
C SER A 206 -11.44 2.81 -13.57
N VAL A 207 -11.55 1.93 -14.57
CA VAL A 207 -12.28 2.22 -15.83
C VAL A 207 -13.79 2.47 -15.61
N ARG A 208 -14.32 2.10 -14.44
CA ARG A 208 -15.70 2.42 -14.03
C ARG A 208 -15.82 3.85 -13.54
N ALA A 209 -14.77 4.36 -12.90
CA ALA A 209 -14.78 5.65 -12.22
C ALA A 209 -14.19 6.77 -13.08
N VAL A 210 -13.37 6.47 -14.09
CA VAL A 210 -12.80 7.47 -15.00
C VAL A 210 -13.30 7.21 -16.43
N PRO A 211 -14.11 8.12 -17.00
CA PRO A 211 -14.59 7.98 -18.38
C PRO A 211 -13.46 7.79 -19.40
N ARG A 212 -13.71 7.00 -20.45
CA ARG A 212 -12.71 6.62 -21.47
C ARG A 212 -11.93 7.80 -22.02
N GLU A 213 -12.62 8.89 -22.32
CA GLU A 213 -12.05 10.11 -22.89
C GLU A 213 -11.16 10.89 -21.91
N GLN A 214 -11.24 10.59 -20.62
CA GLN A 214 -10.49 11.27 -19.56
C GLN A 214 -9.31 10.46 -19.00
N LEU A 215 -9.27 9.14 -19.26
CA LEU A 215 -8.17 8.25 -18.82
C LEU A 215 -6.79 8.77 -19.26
N ARG A 216 -6.69 9.21 -20.52
CA ARG A 216 -5.42 9.68 -21.09
C ARG A 216 -4.84 10.89 -20.35
N ALA A 217 -5.68 11.76 -19.78
CA ALA A 217 -5.18 12.93 -19.06
C ALA A 217 -4.40 12.51 -17.79
N VAL A 218 -4.88 11.50 -17.08
CA VAL A 218 -4.24 10.95 -15.88
C VAL A 218 -2.94 10.25 -16.25
N ALA A 219 -2.97 9.39 -17.27
CA ALA A 219 -1.79 8.68 -17.76
C ALA A 219 -0.69 9.62 -18.29
N SER A 220 -1.08 10.66 -19.03
CA SER A 220 -0.14 11.67 -19.53
C SER A 220 0.52 12.43 -18.39
N TRP A 221 -0.25 12.85 -17.37
CA TRP A 221 0.31 13.54 -16.19
C TRP A 221 1.37 12.69 -15.49
N ALA A 222 1.08 11.41 -15.22
CA ALA A 222 2.02 10.50 -14.59
C ALA A 222 3.31 10.33 -15.41
N ARG A 223 3.18 10.16 -16.73
CA ARG A 223 4.32 10.03 -17.64
C ARG A 223 5.17 11.32 -17.70
N GLU A 224 4.53 12.48 -17.80
CA GLU A 224 5.21 13.79 -17.88
C GLU A 224 6.05 14.06 -16.62
N HIS A 225 5.55 13.67 -15.45
CA HIS A 225 6.24 13.80 -14.17
C HIS A 225 7.15 12.61 -13.81
N ARG A 226 7.14 11.55 -14.64
CA ARG A 226 7.77 10.26 -14.32
C ARG A 226 7.33 9.73 -12.95
N ALA A 227 6.10 10.02 -12.57
CA ALA A 227 5.51 9.63 -11.31
C ALA A 227 4.90 8.22 -11.43
N PRO A 228 4.87 7.43 -10.35
CA PRO A 228 4.14 6.16 -10.32
C PRO A 228 2.66 6.36 -10.68
N LEU A 229 2.12 5.46 -11.48
CA LEU A 229 0.70 5.38 -11.81
C LEU A 229 0.12 4.09 -11.23
N HIS A 230 -0.93 4.18 -10.43
CA HIS A 230 -1.65 3.00 -9.95
C HIS A 230 -3.08 2.97 -10.48
N LEU A 231 -3.65 1.77 -10.60
CA LEU A 231 -5.03 1.61 -11.04
C LEU A 231 -5.66 0.33 -10.50
N HIS A 232 -6.93 0.37 -10.11
CA HIS A 232 -7.67 -0.88 -9.89
C HIS A 232 -8.04 -1.49 -11.23
N LEU A 233 -7.73 -2.78 -11.40
CA LEU A 233 -7.93 -3.49 -12.66
C LEU A 233 -8.54 -4.86 -12.42
N SER A 234 -9.68 -5.12 -13.06
CA SER A 234 -10.19 -6.49 -13.23
C SER A 234 -10.38 -7.26 -11.90
N GLU A 235 -10.69 -6.53 -10.83
CA GLU A 235 -10.92 -7.08 -9.48
C GLU A 235 -12.17 -7.98 -9.46
N GLN A 236 -13.24 -7.55 -10.13
CA GLN A 236 -14.54 -8.21 -10.14
C GLN A 236 -14.97 -8.60 -11.57
N PRO A 237 -15.62 -9.76 -11.79
CA PRO A 237 -16.08 -10.15 -13.13
C PRO A 237 -17.09 -9.16 -13.72
N ALA A 238 -17.88 -8.50 -12.87
CA ALA A 238 -18.85 -7.49 -13.27
C ALA A 238 -18.18 -6.26 -13.92
N GLU A 239 -17.01 -5.82 -13.44
CA GLU A 239 -16.26 -4.72 -14.07
C GLU A 239 -15.88 -5.07 -15.51
N ASN A 240 -15.42 -6.29 -15.72
CA ASN A 240 -15.05 -6.78 -17.04
C ASN A 240 -16.25 -6.85 -17.98
N GLN A 241 -17.40 -7.29 -17.47
CA GLN A 241 -18.62 -7.36 -18.26
C GLN A 241 -19.13 -5.97 -18.64
N ASP A 242 -19.20 -5.04 -17.67
CA ASP A 242 -19.62 -3.66 -17.90
C ASP A 242 -18.72 -2.96 -18.93
N CYS A 243 -17.40 -3.18 -18.87
CA CYS A 243 -16.44 -2.63 -19.83
C CYS A 243 -16.64 -3.21 -21.24
N ARG A 244 -16.90 -4.52 -21.35
CA ARG A 244 -17.22 -5.16 -22.63
C ARG A 244 -18.52 -4.64 -23.23
N ASP A 245 -19.56 -4.51 -22.43
CA ASP A 245 -20.87 -4.04 -22.89
C ASP A 245 -20.81 -2.58 -23.35
N ALA A 246 -20.04 -1.74 -22.67
CA ALA A 246 -19.89 -0.32 -23.00
C ALA A 246 -18.93 -0.04 -24.16
N TYR A 247 -17.82 -0.78 -24.25
CA TYR A 247 -16.70 -0.42 -25.13
C TYR A 247 -16.22 -1.54 -26.05
N GLY A 248 -16.78 -2.76 -25.94
CA GLY A 248 -16.40 -3.91 -26.76
C GLY A 248 -15.02 -4.50 -26.43
N MET A 249 -14.43 -4.16 -25.28
CA MET A 249 -13.08 -4.57 -24.89
C MET A 249 -12.94 -4.78 -23.37
N THR A 250 -11.85 -5.42 -22.96
CA THR A 250 -11.49 -5.58 -21.54
C THR A 250 -11.03 -4.27 -20.92
N PRO A 251 -11.11 -4.12 -19.58
CA PRO A 251 -10.51 -3.00 -18.87
C PRO A 251 -9.02 -2.79 -19.21
N THR A 252 -8.25 -3.87 -19.33
CA THR A 252 -6.82 -3.82 -19.65
C THR A 252 -6.57 -3.21 -21.03
N ARG A 253 -7.31 -3.66 -22.07
CA ARG A 253 -7.21 -3.09 -23.42
C ARG A 253 -7.60 -1.61 -23.44
N LEU A 254 -8.64 -1.22 -22.71
CA LEU A 254 -9.07 0.17 -22.60
C LEU A 254 -7.97 1.06 -21.99
N LEU A 255 -7.31 0.59 -20.94
CA LEU A 255 -6.17 1.29 -20.32
C LEU A 255 -4.96 1.37 -21.25
N ALA A 256 -4.71 0.32 -22.04
CA ALA A 256 -3.66 0.33 -23.05
C ALA A 256 -3.91 1.39 -24.13
N GLU A 257 -5.14 1.51 -24.66
CA GLU A 257 -5.51 2.56 -25.62
C GLU A 257 -5.36 3.99 -25.05
N ALA A 258 -5.58 4.13 -23.74
CA ALA A 258 -5.39 5.39 -23.03
C ALA A 258 -3.90 5.73 -22.83
N GLY A 259 -2.98 4.77 -23.04
CA GLY A 259 -1.55 4.91 -22.76
C GLY A 259 -1.21 4.81 -21.27
N ALA A 260 -2.05 4.11 -20.49
CA ALA A 260 -1.94 3.98 -19.05
C ALA A 260 -1.15 2.75 -18.59
N LEU A 261 -0.62 1.93 -19.51
CA LEU A 261 0.22 0.76 -19.18
C LEU A 261 1.71 1.09 -19.41
N GLY A 262 2.59 0.54 -18.59
CA GLY A 262 4.03 0.75 -18.69
C GLY A 262 4.79 0.43 -17.40
N ALA A 263 6.12 0.52 -17.45
CA ALA A 263 7.02 0.15 -16.35
C ALA A 263 6.84 0.94 -15.04
N LEU A 264 6.23 2.13 -15.08
CA LEU A 264 5.90 2.93 -13.88
C LEU A 264 4.42 2.79 -13.48
N THR A 265 3.69 1.88 -14.13
CA THR A 265 2.29 1.58 -13.81
C THR A 265 2.21 0.31 -12.99
N THR A 266 1.35 0.33 -11.96
CA THR A 266 0.98 -0.85 -11.18
C THR A 266 -0.52 -1.08 -11.25
N ALA A 267 -0.93 -2.24 -11.76
CA ALA A 267 -2.31 -2.70 -11.74
C ALA A 267 -2.60 -3.42 -10.43
N VAL A 268 -3.55 -2.93 -9.65
CA VAL A 268 -3.99 -3.52 -8.39
C VAL A 268 -5.02 -4.60 -8.68
N HIS A 269 -4.90 -5.74 -8.00
CA HIS A 269 -5.68 -6.98 -8.16
C HIS A 269 -5.34 -7.75 -9.43
N ALA A 270 -5.78 -7.25 -10.58
CA ALA A 270 -5.65 -7.93 -11.87
C ALA A 270 -6.13 -9.40 -11.83
N THR A 271 -7.25 -9.64 -11.17
CA THR A 271 -7.75 -10.98 -10.80
C THR A 271 -8.35 -11.74 -11.99
N HIS A 272 -9.20 -11.09 -12.79
CA HIS A 272 -9.99 -11.73 -13.84
C HIS A 272 -9.51 -11.40 -15.25
N LEU A 273 -8.28 -11.79 -15.56
CA LEU A 273 -7.64 -11.49 -16.83
C LEU A 273 -7.88 -12.57 -17.88
N THR A 274 -7.92 -12.16 -19.15
CA THR A 274 -7.73 -13.06 -20.29
C THR A 274 -6.25 -13.28 -20.56
N GLU A 275 -5.89 -14.31 -21.34
CA GLU A 275 -4.50 -14.54 -21.77
C GLU A 275 -3.90 -13.33 -22.50
N GLU A 276 -4.72 -12.62 -23.28
CA GLU A 276 -4.29 -11.42 -23.96
C GLU A 276 -4.00 -10.28 -22.98
N ASP A 277 -4.83 -10.11 -21.95
CA ASP A 277 -4.61 -9.09 -20.93
C ASP A 277 -3.29 -9.35 -20.18
N ILE A 278 -3.01 -10.61 -19.83
CA ILE A 278 -1.74 -11.04 -19.21
C ILE A 278 -0.56 -10.69 -20.13
N GLY A 279 -0.66 -11.06 -21.41
CA GLY A 279 0.39 -10.77 -22.39
C GLY A 279 0.63 -9.27 -22.58
N LEU A 280 -0.41 -8.45 -22.53
CA LEU A 280 -0.32 -7.00 -22.67
C LEU A 280 0.33 -6.32 -21.45
N LEU A 281 -0.03 -6.75 -20.25
CA LEU A 281 0.59 -6.27 -19.01
C LEU A 281 2.07 -6.64 -18.98
N GLY A 282 2.40 -7.89 -19.29
CA GLY A 282 3.79 -8.38 -19.35
C GLY A 282 4.63 -7.66 -20.40
N ALA A 283 4.12 -7.53 -21.63
CA ALA A 283 4.84 -6.87 -22.74
C ALA A 283 5.12 -5.37 -22.49
N THR A 284 4.35 -4.73 -21.61
CA THR A 284 4.54 -3.33 -21.21
C THR A 284 5.32 -3.17 -19.90
N MET A 285 5.74 -4.29 -19.28
CA MET A 285 6.35 -4.34 -17.96
C MET A 285 5.47 -3.67 -16.89
N THR A 286 4.15 -3.68 -17.07
CA THR A 286 3.22 -3.14 -16.07
C THR A 286 3.28 -4.04 -14.84
N GLY A 287 3.56 -3.46 -13.67
CA GLY A 287 3.58 -4.16 -12.40
C GLY A 287 2.16 -4.59 -11.97
N VAL A 288 2.08 -5.61 -11.12
CA VAL A 288 0.82 -6.04 -10.51
C VAL A 288 0.97 -6.05 -9.00
N CYS A 289 0.03 -5.40 -8.31
CA CYS A 289 -0.07 -5.43 -6.86
C CYS A 289 -1.13 -6.45 -6.44
N MET A 290 -0.69 -7.55 -5.87
CA MET A 290 -1.57 -8.59 -5.31
C MET A 290 -1.99 -8.16 -3.90
N CYS A 291 -3.28 -8.26 -3.60
CA CYS A 291 -3.82 -8.01 -2.26
C CYS A 291 -4.59 -9.21 -1.68
N PRO A 292 -3.98 -10.42 -1.59
CA PRO A 292 -4.70 -11.65 -1.29
C PRO A 292 -5.60 -11.63 -0.05
N THR A 293 -5.19 -11.00 1.06
CA THR A 293 -6.04 -11.00 2.27
C THR A 293 -7.34 -10.23 2.05
N THR A 294 -7.28 -9.14 1.28
CA THR A 294 -8.45 -8.37 0.87
C THR A 294 -9.27 -9.13 -0.16
N GLU A 295 -8.63 -9.70 -1.17
CA GLU A 295 -9.29 -10.46 -2.24
C GLU A 295 -10.03 -11.68 -1.69
N ARG A 296 -9.50 -12.33 -0.65
CA ARG A 296 -10.18 -13.40 0.10
C ARG A 296 -11.38 -12.89 0.88
N ASP A 297 -11.26 -11.75 1.57
CA ASP A 297 -12.33 -11.18 2.40
C ASP A 297 -13.49 -10.64 1.56
N LEU A 298 -13.21 -10.03 0.41
CA LEU A 298 -14.20 -9.54 -0.55
C LEU A 298 -14.71 -10.62 -1.51
N ALA A 299 -14.08 -11.80 -1.49
CA ALA A 299 -14.39 -12.94 -2.34
C ALA A 299 -14.26 -12.62 -3.85
N ASP A 300 -13.18 -11.95 -4.23
CA ASP A 300 -12.87 -11.58 -5.62
C ASP A 300 -12.49 -12.83 -6.43
N GLY A 301 -11.55 -13.61 -5.92
CA GLY A 301 -10.99 -14.78 -6.60
C GLY A 301 -9.48 -14.91 -6.33
N ILE A 302 -8.83 -15.82 -7.04
CA ILE A 302 -7.37 -16.01 -6.99
C ILE A 302 -6.79 -15.49 -8.30
N GLY A 303 -6.03 -14.39 -8.25
CA GLY A 303 -5.40 -13.80 -9.42
C GLY A 303 -4.27 -14.67 -10.01
N PRO A 304 -3.93 -14.51 -11.30
CA PRO A 304 -2.96 -15.36 -12.00
C PRO A 304 -1.51 -14.87 -11.80
N ALA A 305 -1.07 -14.70 -10.55
CA ALA A 305 0.20 -14.06 -10.20
C ALA A 305 1.42 -14.66 -10.92
N ARG A 306 1.57 -15.99 -10.91
CA ARG A 306 2.70 -16.66 -11.59
C ARG A 306 2.69 -16.45 -13.10
N ALA A 307 1.52 -16.53 -13.73
CA ALA A 307 1.39 -16.31 -15.17
C ALA A 307 1.71 -14.87 -15.57
N LEU A 308 1.34 -13.89 -14.74
CA LEU A 308 1.72 -12.48 -14.93
C LEU A 308 3.23 -12.27 -14.83
N ALA A 309 3.85 -12.84 -13.79
CA ALA A 309 5.29 -12.77 -13.62
C ALA A 309 6.07 -13.44 -14.76
N ASP A 310 5.61 -14.61 -15.22
CA ASP A 310 6.20 -15.32 -16.36
C ASP A 310 6.03 -14.54 -17.68
N ALA A 311 4.96 -13.75 -17.81
CA ALA A 311 4.74 -12.86 -18.93
C ALA A 311 5.61 -11.57 -18.88
N GLY A 312 6.25 -11.29 -17.74
CA GLY A 312 7.15 -10.15 -17.54
C GLY A 312 6.64 -9.05 -16.62
N SER A 313 5.47 -9.20 -15.99
CA SER A 313 4.97 -8.23 -15.00
C SER A 313 5.67 -8.38 -13.66
N PRO A 314 6.31 -7.32 -13.12
CA PRO A 314 6.79 -7.32 -11.73
C PRO A 314 5.63 -7.52 -10.75
N ILE A 315 5.84 -8.28 -9.67
CA ILE A 315 4.83 -8.51 -8.64
C ILE A 315 5.20 -7.75 -7.37
N CYS A 316 4.23 -7.07 -6.79
CA CYS A 316 4.33 -6.46 -5.46
C CYS A 316 3.08 -6.75 -4.63
N LEU A 317 3.07 -6.34 -3.37
CA LEU A 317 2.05 -6.72 -2.39
C LEU A 317 1.40 -5.48 -1.77
N GLY A 318 0.10 -5.59 -1.47
CA GLY A 318 -0.68 -4.54 -0.82
C GLY A 318 -1.66 -5.12 0.19
N THR A 319 -1.94 -4.38 1.26
CA THR A 319 -2.93 -4.79 2.28
C THR A 319 -4.33 -4.21 2.03
N ASP A 320 -4.42 -3.24 1.11
CA ASP A 320 -5.67 -2.65 0.59
C ASP A 320 -6.66 -2.20 1.68
N GLN A 321 -7.81 -2.86 1.85
CA GLN A 321 -8.85 -2.47 2.82
C GLN A 321 -8.41 -2.65 4.28
N HIS A 322 -7.24 -3.25 4.49
CA HIS A 322 -6.67 -3.54 5.79
C HIS A 322 -7.55 -4.49 6.62
N ALA A 323 -8.11 -5.55 6.02
CA ALA A 323 -8.70 -6.65 6.77
C ALA A 323 -7.63 -7.29 7.69
N PHE A 324 -6.42 -7.43 7.15
CA PHE A 324 -5.18 -7.73 7.85
C PHE A 324 -4.09 -6.74 7.39
N ILE A 325 -3.17 -6.36 8.28
CA ILE A 325 -1.96 -5.61 7.90
C ILE A 325 -0.77 -6.52 8.22
N ASP A 326 -0.36 -7.31 7.24
CA ASP A 326 0.76 -8.26 7.37
C ASP A 326 1.27 -8.65 5.96
N LEU A 327 2.40 -8.08 5.54
CA LEU A 327 2.97 -8.40 4.22
C LEU A 327 3.59 -9.80 4.16
N PHE A 328 3.88 -10.45 5.29
CA PHE A 328 4.27 -11.87 5.29
C PHE A 328 3.06 -12.75 4.98
N GLU A 329 1.87 -12.40 5.47
CA GLU A 329 0.64 -13.09 5.06
C GLU A 329 0.30 -12.83 3.60
N GLU A 330 0.41 -11.59 3.10
CA GLU A 330 0.18 -11.32 1.66
C GLU A 330 1.14 -12.15 0.79
N ALA A 331 2.44 -12.15 1.13
CA ALA A 331 3.46 -12.89 0.41
C ALA A 331 3.20 -14.41 0.43
N ARG A 332 2.90 -14.95 1.62
CA ARG A 332 2.54 -16.36 1.80
C ARG A 332 1.29 -16.72 1.00
N ALA A 333 0.29 -15.83 0.99
CA ALA A 333 -0.97 -16.07 0.32
C ALA A 333 -0.83 -16.18 -1.20
N VAL A 334 0.03 -15.37 -1.84
CA VAL A 334 0.34 -15.49 -3.28
C VAL A 334 0.74 -16.93 -3.65
N GLU A 335 1.64 -17.56 -2.88
CA GLU A 335 2.03 -18.95 -3.12
C GLU A 335 0.92 -19.93 -2.71
N LEU A 336 0.34 -19.80 -1.50
CA LEU A 336 -0.55 -20.83 -0.96
C LEU A 336 -1.90 -20.90 -1.68
N ASP A 337 -2.44 -19.78 -2.15
CA ASP A 337 -3.68 -19.78 -2.94
C ASP A 337 -3.46 -20.42 -4.30
N GLU A 338 -2.31 -20.17 -4.91
CA GLU A 338 -1.94 -20.82 -6.16
C GLU A 338 -1.73 -22.33 -5.98
N ARG A 339 -1.16 -22.77 -4.85
CA ARG A 339 -1.12 -24.21 -4.50
C ARG A 339 -2.50 -24.80 -4.41
N LEU A 340 -3.43 -24.11 -3.77
CA LEU A 340 -4.81 -24.60 -3.62
C LEU A 340 -5.49 -24.74 -4.98
N ARG A 341 -5.34 -23.73 -5.84
CA ARG A 341 -5.89 -23.70 -7.21
C ARG A 341 -5.30 -24.79 -8.10
N THR A 342 -3.97 -24.96 -8.08
CA THR A 342 -3.23 -25.82 -9.02
C THR A 342 -2.98 -27.24 -8.51
N ARG A 343 -3.05 -27.44 -7.19
CA ARG A 343 -2.63 -28.67 -6.48
C ARG A 343 -1.13 -29.01 -6.67
N VAL A 344 -0.31 -28.01 -6.99
CA VAL A 344 1.14 -28.12 -7.15
C VAL A 344 1.82 -27.19 -6.14
N ARG A 345 2.97 -27.59 -5.59
CA ARG A 345 3.78 -26.79 -4.65
C ARG A 345 4.98 -26.16 -5.36
N GLY A 346 5.38 -24.96 -4.92
CA GLY A 346 6.64 -24.33 -5.31
C GLY A 346 6.52 -23.48 -6.56
N HIS A 347 5.49 -22.62 -6.64
CA HIS A 347 5.40 -21.62 -7.73
C HIS A 347 6.29 -20.41 -7.46
N TRP A 348 6.55 -20.16 -6.17
CA TRP A 348 7.36 -19.05 -5.67
C TRP A 348 8.37 -19.53 -4.63
N THR A 349 9.60 -19.03 -4.75
CA THR A 349 10.61 -19.12 -3.70
C THR A 349 10.37 -18.07 -2.61
N ALA A 350 10.92 -18.29 -1.41
CA ALA A 350 10.88 -17.27 -0.36
C ALA A 350 11.58 -15.97 -0.79
N GLY A 351 12.64 -16.06 -1.59
CA GLY A 351 13.35 -14.89 -2.13
C GLY A 351 12.50 -14.04 -3.06
N GLU A 352 11.77 -14.64 -4.01
CA GLU A 352 10.85 -13.90 -4.88
C GLU A 352 9.73 -13.22 -4.08
N LEU A 353 9.20 -13.91 -3.06
CA LEU A 353 8.16 -13.36 -2.19
C LEU A 353 8.67 -12.21 -1.31
N LEU A 354 9.91 -12.29 -0.82
CA LEU A 354 10.56 -11.17 -0.14
C LEU A 354 10.82 -10.00 -1.09
N ALA A 355 11.23 -10.25 -2.34
CA ALA A 355 11.42 -9.20 -3.35
C ALA A 355 10.11 -8.45 -3.64
N ALA A 356 9.00 -9.18 -3.77
CA ALA A 356 7.66 -8.61 -3.91
C ALA A 356 7.26 -7.72 -2.71
N ALA A 357 7.65 -8.13 -1.49
CA ALA A 357 7.40 -7.37 -0.26
C ALA A 357 8.37 -6.20 -0.04
N THR A 358 9.53 -6.16 -0.72
CA THR A 358 10.57 -5.14 -0.51
C THR A 358 10.87 -4.34 -1.76
N CYS A 359 11.81 -4.76 -2.61
CA CYS A 359 12.37 -3.96 -3.70
C CYS A 359 11.36 -3.71 -4.81
N ASP A 360 10.51 -4.69 -5.13
CA ASP A 360 9.52 -4.54 -6.20
C ASP A 360 8.36 -3.66 -5.74
N GLY A 361 7.94 -3.79 -4.49
CA GLY A 361 6.99 -2.86 -3.85
C GLY A 361 7.55 -1.43 -3.77
N HIS A 362 8.80 -1.26 -3.35
CA HIS A 362 9.42 0.06 -3.31
C HIS A 362 9.55 0.68 -4.72
N TYR A 363 9.90 -0.12 -5.73
CA TYR A 363 9.92 0.31 -7.13
C TYR A 363 8.53 0.74 -7.62
N ALA A 364 7.49 -0.04 -7.34
CA ALA A 364 6.09 0.29 -7.68
C ALA A 364 5.61 1.60 -7.03
N LEU A 365 6.17 1.95 -5.87
CA LEU A 365 5.93 3.22 -5.18
C LEU A 365 6.88 4.34 -5.62
N GLY A 366 7.75 4.08 -6.59
CA GLY A 366 8.67 5.03 -7.18
C GLY A 366 10.01 5.17 -6.46
N TRP A 367 10.31 4.37 -5.43
CA TRP A 367 11.51 4.38 -4.57
C TRP A 367 12.55 3.30 -4.93
N PRO A 368 13.19 3.37 -6.12
CA PRO A 368 14.20 2.38 -6.52
C PRO A 368 15.44 2.40 -5.62
N GLU A 369 15.65 3.45 -4.83
CA GLU A 369 16.76 3.57 -3.89
C GLU A 369 16.49 2.91 -2.53
N ALA A 370 15.34 2.25 -2.35
CA ALA A 370 14.95 1.55 -1.12
C ALA A 370 14.59 0.08 -1.40
N GLY A 371 14.29 -0.68 -0.34
CA GLY A 371 13.92 -2.09 -0.47
C GLY A 371 15.09 -3.03 -0.75
N ARG A 372 16.34 -2.56 -0.60
CA ARG A 372 17.59 -3.35 -0.76
C ARG A 372 18.55 -3.06 0.39
N LEU A 373 19.35 -4.07 0.77
CA LEU A 373 20.44 -3.92 1.74
C LEU A 373 21.78 -3.83 0.99
N GLU A 374 22.10 -2.64 0.47
CA GLU A 374 23.35 -2.40 -0.26
C GLU A 374 23.83 -0.95 -0.08
N PRO A 375 25.13 -0.66 -0.23
CA PRO A 375 25.63 0.71 -0.19
C PRO A 375 24.92 1.61 -1.19
N GLY A 376 24.50 2.79 -0.73
CA GLY A 376 23.73 3.76 -1.49
C GLY A 376 22.22 3.64 -1.27
N ALA A 377 21.68 2.49 -0.88
CA ALA A 377 20.26 2.34 -0.57
C ALA A 377 19.87 3.07 0.73
N TYR A 378 18.59 3.39 0.88
CA TYR A 378 18.06 3.88 2.15
C TYR A 378 18.20 2.82 3.24
N ALA A 379 18.57 3.27 4.44
CA ALA A 379 18.74 2.43 5.62
C ALA A 379 17.37 2.07 6.23
N ASP A 380 16.60 1.27 5.50
CA ASP A 380 15.33 0.71 5.95
C ASP A 380 15.51 -0.74 6.30
N LEU A 381 15.40 -1.05 7.59
CA LEU A 381 15.73 -2.36 8.13
C LEU A 381 14.53 -2.89 8.90
N VAL A 382 14.12 -4.11 8.62
CA VAL A 382 13.08 -4.82 9.38
C VAL A 382 13.67 -6.10 9.91
N THR A 383 13.63 -6.29 11.22
CA THR A 383 14.13 -7.50 11.87
C THR A 383 12.98 -8.37 12.36
N VAL A 384 12.92 -9.59 11.83
CA VAL A 384 11.93 -10.63 12.17
C VAL A 384 12.58 -11.64 13.13
N SER A 385 11.92 -11.90 14.26
CA SER A 385 12.36 -12.88 15.25
C SER A 385 12.35 -14.30 14.67
N LEU A 386 13.41 -15.04 14.97
CA LEU A 386 13.57 -16.47 14.64
C LEU A 386 13.50 -17.39 15.87
N ASP A 387 13.13 -16.84 17.02
CA ASP A 387 13.00 -17.53 18.31
C ASP A 387 11.57 -17.52 18.87
N SER A 388 10.60 -17.03 18.08
CA SER A 388 9.17 -17.15 18.40
C SER A 388 8.71 -18.62 18.33
N VAL A 389 7.55 -18.92 18.93
CA VAL A 389 6.91 -20.24 18.80
C VAL A 389 6.65 -20.62 17.32
N ARG A 390 6.44 -19.63 16.43
CA ARG A 390 6.19 -19.88 15.00
C ARG A 390 7.46 -20.15 14.22
N THR A 391 8.53 -19.43 14.55
CA THR A 391 9.75 -19.36 13.72
C THR A 391 10.91 -20.19 14.27
N ALA A 392 10.84 -20.64 15.52
CA ALA A 392 11.85 -21.49 16.12
C ALA A 392 12.00 -22.84 15.41
N GLY A 393 13.25 -23.26 15.17
CA GLY A 393 13.58 -24.60 14.68
C GLY A 393 13.85 -24.73 13.17
N ALA A 394 13.73 -23.65 12.40
CA ALA A 394 14.06 -23.67 10.96
C ALA A 394 15.55 -23.90 10.66
N GLY A 395 16.43 -23.43 11.55
CA GLY A 395 17.88 -23.45 11.35
C GLY A 395 18.38 -22.33 10.42
N PRO A 396 19.71 -22.10 10.33
CA PRO A 396 20.29 -20.98 9.58
C PRO A 396 19.98 -20.99 8.08
N ASP A 397 19.90 -22.19 7.47
CA ASP A 397 19.74 -22.36 6.02
C ASP A 397 18.29 -22.14 5.54
N HIS A 398 17.33 -22.00 6.45
CA HIS A 398 15.89 -21.86 6.14
C HIS A 398 15.26 -20.60 6.74
N THR A 399 16.09 -19.60 7.03
CA THR A 399 15.65 -18.37 7.70
C THR A 399 14.73 -17.51 6.83
N ALA A 400 14.97 -17.44 5.52
CA ALA A 400 14.08 -16.76 4.59
C ALA A 400 12.72 -17.47 4.49
N GLU A 401 12.73 -18.80 4.39
CA GLU A 401 11.50 -19.61 4.40
C GLU A 401 10.75 -19.49 5.72
N ALA A 402 11.44 -19.44 6.86
CA ALA A 402 10.82 -19.22 8.16
C ALA A 402 10.12 -17.86 8.21
N ALA A 403 10.77 -16.81 7.70
CA ALA A 403 10.17 -15.47 7.64
C ALA A 403 8.93 -15.43 6.76
N VAL A 404 8.98 -15.99 5.55
CA VAL A 404 7.86 -15.92 4.61
C VAL A 404 6.73 -16.89 4.97
N PHE A 405 7.05 -18.15 5.27
CA PHE A 405 6.04 -19.20 5.40
C PHE A 405 5.54 -19.40 6.84
N ALA A 406 6.29 -18.98 7.87
CA ALA A 406 5.91 -19.20 9.26
C ALA A 406 5.67 -17.91 10.06
N ALA A 407 6.46 -16.86 9.82
CA ALA A 407 6.31 -15.61 10.56
C ALA A 407 5.01 -14.87 10.23
N THR A 408 4.75 -13.85 11.05
CA THR A 408 3.66 -12.89 10.95
C THR A 408 4.17 -11.52 11.37
N ALA A 409 3.36 -10.48 11.20
CA ALA A 409 3.62 -9.15 11.73
C ALA A 409 3.97 -9.15 13.23
N ALA A 410 3.44 -10.10 14.01
CA ALA A 410 3.73 -10.23 15.44
C ALA A 410 5.19 -10.62 15.74
N ASP A 411 5.91 -11.17 14.77
CA ASP A 411 7.31 -11.58 14.90
C ASP A 411 8.28 -10.45 14.52
N VAL A 412 7.79 -9.30 14.02
CA VAL A 412 8.60 -8.11 13.77
C VAL A 412 9.05 -7.50 15.10
N ARG A 413 10.36 -7.27 15.25
CA ARG A 413 10.96 -6.71 16.48
C ARG A 413 11.49 -5.30 16.29
N HIS A 414 12.17 -5.05 15.19
CA HIS A 414 12.82 -3.77 14.95
C HIS A 414 12.47 -3.26 13.57
N VAL A 415 12.17 -1.95 13.49
CA VAL A 415 11.98 -1.25 12.22
C VAL A 415 12.76 0.04 12.25
N VAL A 416 13.62 0.20 11.26
CA VAL A 416 14.40 1.40 10.98
C VAL A 416 13.91 1.95 9.65
N VAL A 417 13.66 3.25 9.56
CA VAL A 417 13.28 3.94 8.33
C VAL A 417 14.20 5.14 8.14
N SER A 418 14.88 5.21 6.99
CA SER A 418 15.89 6.24 6.70
C SER A 418 16.91 6.39 7.83
N GLY A 419 17.36 5.27 8.40
CA GLY A 419 18.30 5.23 9.52
C GLY A 419 17.70 5.55 10.89
N ARG A 420 16.46 6.04 10.99
CA ARG A 420 15.78 6.29 12.27
C ARG A 420 15.05 5.03 12.74
N GLN A 421 15.37 4.54 13.95
CA GLN A 421 14.57 3.49 14.56
C GLN A 421 13.19 4.02 14.96
N ILE A 422 12.13 3.40 14.44
CA ILE A 422 10.73 3.75 14.74
C ILE A 422 10.00 2.63 15.49
N VAL A 423 10.47 1.39 15.39
CA VAL A 423 10.02 0.27 16.23
C VAL A 423 11.22 -0.35 16.92
N HIS A 424 11.12 -0.51 18.24
CA HIS A 424 12.11 -1.20 19.05
C HIS A 424 11.44 -2.24 19.92
N ASP A 425 11.86 -3.50 19.75
CA ASP A 425 11.27 -4.64 20.44
C ASP A 425 9.73 -4.57 20.40
N GLY A 426 9.19 -4.45 19.19
CA GLY A 426 7.75 -4.47 18.91
C GLY A 426 6.95 -3.32 19.50
N ARG A 427 7.62 -2.28 19.99
CA ARG A 427 7.00 -1.04 20.47
C ARG A 427 7.27 0.08 19.50
N HIS A 428 6.21 0.77 19.11
CA HIS A 428 6.32 1.97 18.28
C HIS A 428 6.89 3.11 19.13
N LEU A 429 7.89 3.83 18.61
CA LEU A 429 8.64 4.82 19.38
C LEU A 429 8.09 6.25 19.25
N LEU A 430 7.17 6.48 18.31
CA LEU A 430 6.62 7.82 18.01
C LEU A 430 5.14 7.95 18.39
N ILE A 431 4.48 6.83 18.64
CA ILE A 431 3.07 6.75 19.05
C ILE A 431 3.03 5.74 20.19
N ASP A 432 2.91 6.23 21.41
CA ASP A 432 3.08 5.43 22.63
C ASP A 432 2.03 4.33 22.77
N ASP A 433 0.77 4.64 22.44
CA ASP A 433 -0.38 3.73 22.52
C ASP A 433 -1.11 3.63 21.18
N VAL A 434 -0.55 2.84 20.26
CA VAL A 434 -1.14 2.59 18.94
C VAL A 434 -2.56 1.99 19.04
N PRO A 435 -2.82 0.96 19.89
CA PRO A 435 -4.18 0.44 20.08
C PRO A 435 -5.19 1.48 20.59
N GLY A 436 -4.79 2.33 21.55
CA GLY A 436 -5.62 3.42 22.06
C GLY A 436 -5.90 4.48 20.99
N ALA A 437 -4.89 4.88 20.22
CA ALA A 437 -5.03 5.81 19.10
C ALA A 437 -6.00 5.29 18.03
N LEU A 438 -5.85 4.01 17.63
CA LEU A 438 -6.78 3.34 16.71
C LEU A 438 -8.20 3.33 17.27
N THR A 439 -8.37 2.94 18.54
CA THR A 439 -9.68 2.88 19.20
C THR A 439 -10.36 4.24 19.20
N ALA A 440 -9.63 5.29 19.57
CA ALA A 440 -10.16 6.65 19.62
C ALA A 440 -10.57 7.14 18.21
N ALA A 441 -9.68 7.04 17.22
CA ALA A 441 -9.94 7.54 15.87
C ALA A 441 -11.06 6.77 15.17
N ILE A 442 -11.07 5.43 15.27
CA ILE A 442 -12.13 4.59 14.66
C ILE A 442 -13.48 4.84 15.34
N THR A 443 -13.51 5.01 16.67
CA THR A 443 -14.75 5.34 17.38
C THR A 443 -15.30 6.68 16.91
N ALA A 444 -14.46 7.71 16.79
CA ALA A 444 -14.87 9.02 16.29
C ALA A 444 -15.42 8.96 14.85
N ALA A 445 -14.85 8.11 13.99
CA ALA A 445 -15.30 7.93 12.62
C ALA A 445 -16.57 7.07 12.48
N THR A 446 -16.88 6.21 13.47
CA THR A 446 -17.96 5.22 13.37
C THR A 446 -19.11 5.43 14.37
N ALA A 447 -18.99 6.35 15.32
CA ALA A 447 -20.04 6.62 16.33
C ALA A 447 -21.41 6.97 15.71
N PRO A 448 -22.55 6.58 16.33
CA PRO A 448 -23.87 7.00 15.88
C PRO A 448 -24.03 8.53 15.96
N ASP A 449 -24.84 9.12 15.08
CA ASP A 449 -25.02 10.59 15.03
C ASP A 449 -25.60 11.19 16.33
N GLN A 450 -26.23 10.37 17.19
CA GLN A 450 -26.82 10.81 18.46
C GLN A 450 -25.78 11.15 19.55
N ASP A 451 -24.52 10.73 19.38
CA ASP A 451 -23.46 10.90 20.38
C ASP A 451 -22.49 12.05 20.06
N ARG A 452 -22.77 12.87 19.03
CA ARG A 452 -21.92 14.04 18.72
C ARG A 452 -22.32 15.27 19.57
N PRO A 453 -21.37 15.95 20.22
CA PRO A 453 -21.62 17.29 20.72
C PRO A 453 -21.95 18.22 19.54
N ASP A 454 -23.08 18.90 19.64
CA ASP A 454 -23.62 19.83 18.64
C ASP A 454 -22.63 21.00 18.45
N GLN A 455 -21.74 20.93 17.44
CA GLN A 455 -20.77 22.00 17.16
C GLN A 455 -21.34 23.13 16.29
N ASP A 456 -22.57 22.98 15.78
CA ASP A 456 -23.21 23.92 14.84
C ASP A 456 -24.56 24.49 15.31
N ARG A 457 -24.87 24.49 16.62
CA ARG A 457 -25.99 25.33 17.09
C ARG A 457 -25.57 26.80 17.10
N PRO A 458 -26.20 27.68 16.30
CA PRO A 458 -26.07 29.11 16.55
C PRO A 458 -26.60 29.37 17.97
N GLY A 459 -25.76 30.02 18.79
CA GLY A 459 -26.11 30.34 20.17
C GLY A 459 -27.44 31.11 20.24
N PRO A 460 -28.24 30.91 21.31
CA PRO A 460 -29.51 31.61 21.45
C PRO A 460 -29.24 33.12 21.51
N ALA A 461 -29.98 33.86 20.68
CA ALA A 461 -29.96 35.32 20.60
C ALA A 461 -30.48 35.98 21.89
#